data_AF-A0A7C4MIP0-F1
#
_entry.id   AF-A0A7C4MIP0-F1
#
_cell.length_a   1.000
_cell.length_b   1.000
_cell.length_c   1.000
_cell.angle_alpha   90.00
_cell.angle_beta   90.00
_cell.angle_gamma   90.00
#
_symmetry.space_group_name_H-M   'P 1'
#
loop_
_entity.id
_entity.type
_entity.pdbx_description
1 polymer ?
#
loop_
_entity_poly.entity_id
_entity_poly.type
_entity_poly.pdbx_seq_one_letter_code
_entity_poly.pdbx_strand_id
1 'polypeptide(L)'
;FSGDTVVMDLPEAWIGTPVEKIVEYRYSLLRGKSLASIEDAWKGGRLIESLHELAMSERPVDAEVEFEKAPSGNIFLDDNSQPFGPGAPLKRLKLYSLPASNRKIERLYYDTDLLSYKAVWELYTSGVEVSRIQRAFSVGMFGLKRNRKLVPTRWSITAVDSIISDQLI
;
A
#
# COMPACT_ATOMS: atom_id res chain seq x y z
N PHE A 1 7.64 -13.72 11.51
CA PHE A 1 8.65 -13.55 10.45
C PHE A 1 9.62 -12.48 10.91
N SER A 2 10.93 -12.73 10.81
CA SER A 2 11.98 -11.73 11.04
C SER A 2 12.94 -11.76 9.85
N GLY A 3 13.34 -10.60 9.35
CA GLY A 3 14.20 -10.46 8.17
C GLY A 3 13.74 -9.33 7.23
N ASP A 4 14.56 -9.04 6.22
CA ASP A 4 14.21 -8.07 5.18
C ASP A 4 13.14 -8.67 4.24
N THR A 5 11.93 -8.14 4.32
CA THR A 5 10.78 -8.57 3.50
C THR A 5 10.48 -7.60 2.35
N VAL A 6 11.35 -6.62 2.04
CA VAL A 6 11.12 -5.65 0.95
C VAL A 6 10.82 -6.37 -0.37
N VAL A 7 11.61 -7.39 -0.70
CA VAL A 7 11.44 -8.15 -1.95
C VAL A 7 10.08 -8.86 -2.01
N MET A 8 9.36 -9.05 -0.92
CA MET A 8 8.04 -9.69 -0.96
C MET A 8 6.90 -8.74 -1.39
N ASP A 9 7.16 -7.43 -1.44
CA ASP A 9 6.18 -6.39 -1.79
C ASP A 9 6.77 -5.28 -2.68
N LEU A 10 7.81 -5.59 -3.46
CA LEU A 10 8.43 -4.67 -4.43
C LEU A 10 8.42 -5.27 -5.85
N PRO A 11 7.31 -5.14 -6.60
CA PRO A 11 7.16 -5.69 -7.95
C PRO A 11 8.28 -5.29 -8.93
N GLU A 12 8.83 -4.09 -8.80
CA GLU A 12 9.95 -3.61 -9.62
C GLU A 12 11.20 -4.49 -9.48
N ALA A 13 11.38 -5.15 -8.34
CA ALA A 13 12.47 -6.09 -8.10
C ALA A 13 12.18 -7.52 -8.59
N TRP A 14 10.97 -7.80 -9.09
CA TRP A 14 10.59 -9.15 -9.55
C TRP A 14 10.89 -9.40 -11.02
N ILE A 15 11.38 -8.40 -11.76
CA ILE A 15 11.76 -8.57 -13.17
C ILE A 15 12.81 -9.68 -13.27
N GLY A 16 12.51 -10.74 -14.02
CA GLY A 16 13.36 -11.93 -14.16
C GLY A 16 13.22 -12.96 -13.04
N THR A 17 12.39 -12.72 -12.02
CA THR A 17 12.07 -13.70 -10.97
C THR A 17 11.04 -14.72 -11.49
N PRO A 18 11.23 -16.03 -11.28
CA PRO A 18 10.24 -17.05 -11.66
C PRO A 18 8.87 -16.82 -11.01
N VAL A 19 7.79 -17.13 -11.72
CA VAL A 19 6.41 -16.92 -11.26
C VAL A 19 6.14 -17.68 -9.96
N GLU A 20 6.69 -18.89 -9.83
CA GLU A 20 6.56 -19.73 -8.64
C GLU A 20 7.13 -19.03 -7.40
N LYS A 21 8.21 -18.26 -7.56
CA LYS A 21 8.83 -17.51 -6.48
C LYS A 21 8.00 -16.29 -6.08
N ILE A 22 7.40 -15.60 -7.06
CA ILE A 22 6.46 -14.49 -6.80
C ILE A 22 5.24 -14.99 -6.04
N VAL A 23 4.68 -16.12 -6.48
CA VAL A 23 3.59 -16.85 -5.82
C VAL A 23 3.99 -17.15 -4.37
N GLU A 24 5.17 -17.73 -4.11
CA GLU A 24 5.70 -18.00 -2.77
C GLU A 24 5.77 -16.73 -1.90
N TYR A 25 6.26 -15.61 -2.44
CA TYR A 25 6.28 -14.33 -1.71
C TYR A 25 4.88 -13.91 -1.25
N ARG A 26 3.89 -13.97 -2.15
CA ARG A 26 2.52 -13.53 -1.84
C ARG A 26 1.79 -14.46 -0.87
N TYR A 27 2.04 -15.77 -0.91
CA TYR A 27 1.44 -16.72 0.03
C TYR A 27 2.08 -16.72 1.42
N SER A 28 3.33 -16.25 1.53
CA SER A 28 4.02 -16.12 2.82
C SER A 28 3.46 -14.99 3.69
N LEU A 29 2.61 -14.12 3.12
CA LEU A 29 2.02 -12.97 3.79
C LEU A 29 0.64 -13.28 4.37
N LEU A 30 0.35 -12.73 5.54
CA LEU A 30 -0.99 -12.79 6.16
C LEU A 30 -1.79 -11.53 5.84
N ARG A 31 -3.10 -11.68 5.60
CA ARG A 31 -3.99 -10.57 5.30
C ARG A 31 -4.95 -10.23 6.45
N GLY A 32 -4.77 -9.06 7.06
CA GLY A 32 -5.76 -8.43 7.93
C GLY A 32 -6.89 -7.80 7.12
N LYS A 33 -8.13 -7.93 7.59
CA LYS A 33 -9.31 -7.27 6.98
C LYS A 33 -10.00 -6.42 8.04
N SER A 34 -10.34 -5.19 7.68
CA SER A 34 -11.17 -4.31 8.49
C SER A 34 -12.14 -3.57 7.58
N LEU A 35 -13.32 -3.23 8.10
CA LEU A 35 -14.25 -2.34 7.42
C LEU A 35 -13.86 -0.90 7.72
N ALA A 36 -13.88 -0.05 6.69
CA ALA A 36 -13.62 1.37 6.79
C ALA A 36 -14.50 2.11 5.78
N SER A 37 -14.89 3.35 6.09
CA SER A 37 -15.50 4.26 5.14
C SER A 37 -14.45 4.81 4.19
N ILE A 38 -14.81 5.06 2.94
CA ILE A 38 -13.89 5.69 1.96
C ILE A 38 -13.36 7.04 2.47
N GLU A 39 -14.15 7.76 3.27
CA GLU A 39 -13.80 9.08 3.80
C GLU A 39 -12.83 9.01 4.98
N ASP A 40 -12.59 7.82 5.55
CA ASP A 40 -11.66 7.65 6.67
C ASP A 40 -10.23 8.01 6.26
N ALA A 41 -9.91 7.96 4.96
CA ALA A 41 -8.65 8.47 4.41
C ALA A 41 -8.31 9.90 4.83
N TRP A 42 -9.32 10.78 5.02
CA TRP A 42 -9.09 12.15 5.49
C TRP A 42 -9.61 12.40 6.90
N LYS A 43 -10.65 11.69 7.33
CA LYS A 43 -11.18 11.79 8.70
C LYS A 43 -10.22 11.18 9.73
N GLY A 44 -9.35 10.27 9.29
CA GLY A 44 -8.37 9.60 10.12
C GLY A 44 -8.96 8.44 10.89
N GLY A 45 -8.34 8.11 12.01
CA GLY A 45 -8.65 6.93 12.80
C GLY A 45 -7.44 6.02 12.86
N ARG A 46 -7.27 5.37 14.02
CA ARG A 46 -6.03 4.67 14.38
C ARG A 46 -5.53 3.71 13.31
N LEU A 47 -6.41 2.92 12.70
CA LEU A 47 -6.00 1.99 11.65
C LEU A 47 -5.53 2.72 10.39
N ILE A 48 -6.23 3.77 9.97
CA ILE A 48 -5.86 4.54 8.77
C ILE A 48 -4.54 5.27 8.98
N GLU A 49 -4.34 5.86 10.16
CA GLU A 49 -3.07 6.51 10.53
C GLU A 49 -1.92 5.50 10.49
N SER A 50 -2.08 4.31 11.07
CA SER A 50 -1.09 3.24 10.96
C SER A 50 -0.85 2.79 9.51
N LEU A 51 -1.89 2.76 8.66
CA LEU A 51 -1.72 2.44 7.23
C LEU A 51 -0.99 3.54 6.46
N HIS A 52 -1.20 4.82 6.80
CA HIS A 52 -0.42 5.94 6.25
C HIS A 52 1.04 5.85 6.65
N GLU A 53 1.32 5.57 7.92
CA GLU A 53 2.69 5.34 8.42
C GLU A 53 3.38 4.19 7.68
N LEU A 54 2.69 3.04 7.52
CA LEU A 54 3.21 1.91 6.75
C LEU A 54 3.46 2.25 5.28
N ALA A 55 2.59 3.04 4.67
CA ALA A 55 2.72 3.43 3.26
C ALA A 55 3.87 4.43 3.03
N MET A 56 4.13 5.32 3.99
CA MET A 56 5.29 6.23 3.95
C MET A 56 6.61 5.53 4.24
N SER A 57 6.57 4.37 4.89
CA SER A 57 7.77 3.66 5.29
C SER A 57 8.70 3.29 4.13
N GLU A 58 9.98 3.64 4.26
CA GLU A 58 11.00 3.24 3.28
C GLU A 58 11.34 1.75 3.41
N ARG A 59 11.28 1.19 4.63
CA ARG A 59 11.67 -0.19 4.97
C ARG A 59 10.50 -1.00 5.55
N PRO A 60 10.61 -2.32 5.67
CA PRO A 60 9.61 -3.11 6.37
C PRO A 60 9.50 -2.67 7.84
N VAL A 61 8.28 -2.61 8.34
CA VAL A 61 7.95 -2.14 9.69
C VAL A 61 7.69 -3.33 10.59
N ASP A 62 8.31 -3.35 11.77
CA ASP A 62 8.01 -4.34 12.79
C ASP A 62 6.61 -4.11 13.36
N ALA A 63 5.71 -5.05 13.09
CA ALA A 63 4.31 -4.97 13.46
C ALA A 63 3.82 -6.27 14.12
N GLU A 64 2.94 -6.11 15.10
CA GLU A 64 2.12 -7.20 15.65
C GLU A 64 0.70 -7.06 15.16
N VAL A 65 0.15 -8.18 14.71
CA VAL A 65 -1.20 -8.30 14.21
C VAL A 65 -1.93 -9.34 15.06
N GLU A 66 -3.02 -8.93 15.70
CA GLU A 66 -3.96 -9.83 16.35
C GLU A 66 -5.20 -9.98 15.47
N PHE A 67 -5.61 -11.22 15.23
CA PHE A 67 -6.82 -11.53 14.46
C PHE A 67 -7.95 -11.98 15.39
N GLU A 68 -9.20 -11.71 15.00
CA GLU A 68 -10.37 -12.18 15.74
C GLU A 68 -10.53 -13.71 15.72
N LYS A 69 -9.96 -14.35 14.69
CA LYS A 69 -9.93 -15.80 14.50
C LYS A 69 -8.69 -16.19 13.72
N ALA A 70 -8.36 -17.49 13.72
CA ALA A 70 -7.24 -18.00 12.94
C ALA A 70 -7.36 -17.58 11.46
N PRO A 71 -6.30 -16.99 10.87
CA PRO A 71 -6.24 -16.72 9.44
C PRO A 71 -6.56 -17.98 8.64
N SER A 72 -7.51 -17.87 7.73
CA SER A 72 -7.97 -18.97 6.90
C SER A 72 -8.28 -18.46 5.50
N GLY A 73 -8.29 -19.37 4.54
CA GLY A 73 -8.51 -19.03 3.14
C GLY A 73 -7.69 -19.94 2.24
N ASN A 74 -8.33 -20.37 1.16
CA ASN A 74 -7.68 -21.15 0.12
C ASN A 74 -6.91 -20.23 -0.82
N ILE A 75 -6.01 -20.84 -1.59
CA ILE A 75 -5.37 -20.22 -2.74
C ILE A 75 -6.47 -19.76 -3.72
N PHE A 76 -6.75 -18.47 -3.75
CA PHE A 76 -7.58 -17.87 -4.80
C PHE A 76 -6.63 -17.37 -5.89
N LEU A 77 -6.51 -18.17 -6.96
CA LEU A 77 -5.99 -17.71 -8.23
C LEU A 77 -7.17 -17.13 -9.00
N ASP A 78 -7.20 -15.82 -9.13
CA ASP A 78 -8.14 -15.09 -9.96
C ASP A 78 -7.30 -14.35 -11.01
N ASP A 79 -7.65 -14.50 -12.28
CA ASP A 79 -6.93 -13.83 -13.39
C ASP A 79 -6.94 -12.30 -13.23
N ASN A 80 -7.86 -11.77 -12.42
CA ASN A 80 -8.04 -10.34 -12.21
C ASN A 80 -7.48 -9.83 -10.87
N SER A 81 -6.84 -10.68 -10.05
CA SER A 81 -6.26 -10.27 -8.78
C SER A 81 -4.97 -11.00 -8.46
N GLN A 82 -4.06 -10.29 -7.78
CA GLN A 82 -2.83 -10.91 -7.32
C GLN A 82 -3.15 -12.03 -6.33
N PRO A 83 -2.37 -13.12 -6.31
CA PRO A 83 -2.53 -14.13 -5.27
C PRO A 83 -2.36 -13.49 -3.89
N PHE A 84 -3.17 -13.93 -2.94
CA PHE A 84 -3.11 -13.50 -1.56
C PHE A 84 -2.96 -14.72 -0.65
N GLY A 85 -2.12 -14.60 0.37
CA GLY A 85 -2.09 -15.53 1.48
C GLY A 85 -3.36 -15.50 2.34
N PRO A 86 -3.43 -16.40 3.34
CA PRO A 86 -4.60 -16.53 4.20
C PRO A 86 -4.87 -15.26 5.00
N GLY A 87 -6.12 -15.05 5.41
CA GLY A 87 -6.50 -13.83 6.10
C GLY A 87 -7.63 -13.98 7.10
N ALA A 88 -7.77 -12.99 7.97
CA ALA A 88 -8.83 -12.94 8.96
C ALA A 88 -9.18 -11.48 9.32
N PRO A 89 -10.36 -11.24 9.93
CA PRO A 89 -10.69 -9.95 10.52
C PRO A 89 -9.63 -9.50 11.52
N LEU A 90 -9.23 -8.25 11.41
CA LEU A 90 -8.22 -7.62 12.26
C LEU A 90 -8.85 -7.26 13.60
N LYS A 91 -8.26 -7.74 14.70
CA LYS A 91 -8.61 -7.32 16.06
C LYS A 91 -7.73 -6.17 16.53
N ARG A 92 -6.43 -6.22 16.23
CA ARG A 92 -5.46 -5.18 16.61
C ARG A 92 -4.27 -5.16 15.65
N LEU A 93 -3.80 -3.96 15.34
CA LEU A 93 -2.51 -3.70 14.69
C LEU A 93 -1.69 -2.81 15.62
N LYS A 94 -0.44 -3.19 15.87
CA LYS A 94 0.51 -2.39 16.65
C LYS A 94 1.85 -2.34 15.95
N LEU A 95 2.35 -1.14 15.71
CA LEU A 95 3.65 -0.88 15.11
C LEU A 95 4.66 -0.60 16.24
N TYR A 96 5.84 -1.20 16.19
CA TYR A 96 6.85 -1.15 17.27
C TYR A 96 8.07 -0.30 16.95
N SER A 97 8.41 -0.13 15.67
CA SER A 97 9.46 0.77 15.21
C SER A 97 9.09 1.28 13.82
N LEU A 98 8.79 2.59 13.69
CA LEU A 98 8.61 3.22 12.39
C LEU A 98 10.01 3.51 11.83
N PRO A 99 10.44 2.86 10.74
CA PRO A 99 11.68 3.23 10.09
C PRO A 99 11.53 4.62 9.45
N ALA A 100 12.62 5.15 8.91
CA ALA A 100 12.58 6.43 8.23
C ALA A 100 11.50 6.43 7.13
N SER A 101 10.66 7.47 7.15
CA SER A 101 9.71 7.74 6.09
C SER A 101 10.43 8.11 4.79
N ASN A 102 9.89 7.67 3.66
CA ASN A 102 10.25 8.23 2.38
C ASN A 102 9.83 9.70 2.35
N ARG A 103 10.83 10.58 2.51
CA ARG A 103 10.63 12.05 2.63
C ARG A 103 9.81 12.66 1.49
N LYS A 104 9.87 12.07 0.29
CA LYS A 104 9.12 12.56 -0.87
C LYS A 104 7.63 12.26 -0.72
N ILE A 105 7.30 11.03 -0.32
CA ILE A 105 5.92 10.61 -0.02
C ILE A 105 5.38 11.41 1.18
N GLU A 106 6.15 11.51 2.25
CA GLU A 106 5.78 12.22 3.47
C GLU A 106 5.48 13.70 3.20
N ARG A 107 6.35 14.40 2.47
CA ARG A 107 6.13 15.80 2.11
C ARG A 107 4.81 15.98 1.35
N LEU A 108 4.53 15.12 0.36
CA LEU A 108 3.31 15.22 -0.45
C LEU A 108 2.06 14.72 0.30
N TYR A 109 2.23 13.87 1.31
CA TYR A 109 1.15 13.51 2.21
C TYR A 109 0.68 14.71 3.05
N TYR A 110 1.62 15.52 3.54
CA TYR A 110 1.31 16.73 4.31
C TYR A 110 0.88 17.93 3.44
N ASP A 111 1.16 17.89 2.15
CA ASP A 111 0.62 18.85 1.18
C ASP A 111 -0.87 18.52 0.88
N THR A 112 -1.77 19.28 1.51
CA THR A 112 -3.20 19.00 1.49
C THR A 112 -4.00 19.86 0.51
N ASP A 113 -3.33 20.72 -0.24
CA ASP A 113 -3.85 21.58 -1.30
C ASP A 113 -3.31 21.23 -2.69
N LEU A 114 -2.34 20.32 -2.79
CA LEU A 114 -1.91 19.73 -4.05
C LEU A 114 -2.92 18.73 -4.62
N LEU A 115 -3.16 18.81 -5.93
CA LEU A 115 -3.97 17.85 -6.66
C LEU A 115 -3.28 16.49 -6.73
N SER A 116 -4.06 15.41 -6.59
CA SER A 116 -3.50 14.04 -6.48
C SER A 116 -2.67 13.65 -7.71
N TYR A 117 -3.08 14.05 -8.91
CA TYR A 117 -2.33 13.75 -10.13
C TYR A 117 -0.95 14.44 -10.16
N LYS A 118 -0.84 15.67 -9.62
CA LYS A 118 0.45 16.37 -9.51
C LYS A 118 1.37 15.65 -8.52
N ALA A 119 0.83 15.23 -7.38
CA ALA A 119 1.59 14.48 -6.40
C ALA A 119 2.12 13.15 -6.98
N VAL A 120 1.28 12.41 -7.70
CA VAL A 120 1.68 11.16 -8.39
C VAL A 120 2.79 11.43 -9.40
N TRP A 121 2.63 12.46 -10.24
CA TRP A 121 3.64 12.81 -11.25
C TRP A 121 4.98 13.23 -10.64
N GLU A 122 4.94 14.01 -9.56
CA GLU A 122 6.14 14.46 -8.84
C GLU A 122 6.87 13.29 -8.17
N LEU A 123 6.15 12.32 -7.59
CA LEU A 123 6.76 11.10 -7.05
C LEU A 123 7.42 10.26 -8.14
N TYR A 124 6.73 10.07 -9.26
CA TYR A 124 7.24 9.29 -10.38
C TYR A 124 8.51 9.91 -10.97
N THR A 125 8.47 11.20 -11.32
CA THR A 125 9.61 11.91 -11.92
C THR A 125 10.79 12.07 -10.94
N SER A 126 10.53 12.03 -9.64
CA SER A 126 11.58 12.00 -8.62
C SER A 126 12.13 10.60 -8.35
N GLY A 127 11.68 9.56 -9.06
CA GLY A 127 12.22 8.21 -9.00
C GLY A 127 11.70 7.35 -7.83
N VAL A 128 10.53 7.67 -7.28
CA VAL A 128 9.84 6.77 -6.35
C VAL A 128 9.23 5.61 -7.14
N GLU A 129 9.38 4.40 -6.61
CA GLU A 129 8.86 3.17 -7.23
C GLU A 129 7.34 3.25 -7.39
N VAL A 130 6.84 2.88 -8.57
CA VAL A 130 5.42 3.01 -8.93
C VAL A 130 4.53 2.22 -7.97
N SER A 131 4.96 1.04 -7.54
CA SER A 131 4.26 0.22 -6.55
C SER A 131 4.08 0.93 -5.20
N ARG A 132 5.07 1.73 -4.76
CA ARG A 132 4.97 2.55 -3.54
C ARG A 132 3.99 3.70 -3.74
N ILE A 133 4.01 4.34 -4.91
CA ILE A 133 3.04 5.39 -5.26
C ILE A 133 1.62 4.84 -5.25
N GLN A 134 1.40 3.69 -5.91
CA GLN A 134 0.12 2.98 -5.92
C GLN A 134 -0.33 2.61 -4.50
N ARG A 135 0.57 2.10 -3.65
CA ARG A 135 0.23 1.77 -2.25
C ARG A 135 -0.22 3.01 -1.47
N ALA A 136 0.54 4.10 -1.53
CA ALA A 136 0.18 5.36 -0.86
C ALA A 136 -1.12 5.98 -1.41
N PHE A 137 -1.32 5.91 -2.73
CA PHE A 137 -2.56 6.36 -3.37
C PHE A 137 -3.78 5.55 -2.92
N SER A 138 -3.64 4.23 -2.76
CA SER A 138 -4.72 3.34 -2.34
C SER A 138 -5.27 3.64 -0.95
N VAL A 139 -4.40 4.11 -0.04
CA VAL A 139 -4.78 4.54 1.31
C VAL A 139 -5.14 6.03 1.37
N GLY A 140 -5.32 6.67 0.21
CA GLY A 140 -5.86 8.02 0.09
C GLY A 140 -4.93 9.13 0.56
N MET A 141 -3.61 8.97 0.40
CA MET A 141 -2.63 9.92 0.94
C MET A 141 -2.46 11.22 0.15
N PHE A 142 -2.93 11.28 -1.11
CA PHE A 142 -2.66 12.42 -1.99
C PHE A 142 -3.94 13.10 -2.47
N GLY A 143 -3.85 14.40 -2.74
CA GLY A 143 -4.96 15.22 -3.19
C GLY A 143 -5.48 16.18 -2.11
N LEU A 144 -6.47 16.98 -2.51
CA LEU A 144 -7.13 17.94 -1.64
C LEU A 144 -7.69 17.26 -0.40
N LYS A 145 -7.43 17.80 0.79
CA LYS A 145 -7.72 17.15 2.09
C LYS A 145 -9.08 16.45 2.13
N ARG A 146 -10.16 17.19 1.88
CA ARG A 146 -11.55 16.69 2.00
C ARG A 146 -11.97 15.76 0.86
N ASN A 147 -11.17 15.66 -0.20
CA ASN A 147 -11.44 14.82 -1.36
C ASN A 147 -10.62 13.53 -1.34
N ARG A 148 -9.70 13.36 -0.38
CA ARG A 148 -8.94 12.12 -0.18
C ARG A 148 -9.89 10.99 0.17
N LYS A 149 -9.71 9.84 -0.49
CA LYS A 149 -10.56 8.65 -0.33
C LYS A 149 -9.70 7.40 -0.31
N LEU A 150 -10.13 6.37 0.42
CA LEU A 150 -9.59 5.03 0.24
C LEU A 150 -9.98 4.53 -1.16
N VAL A 151 -9.01 4.01 -1.90
CA VAL A 151 -9.16 3.55 -3.28
C VAL A 151 -8.86 2.06 -3.35
N PRO A 152 -9.75 1.22 -3.92
CA PRO A 152 -9.47 -0.18 -4.15
C PRO A 152 -8.15 -0.36 -4.92
N THR A 153 -7.34 -1.36 -4.55
CA THR A 153 -5.99 -1.58 -5.11
C THR A 153 -5.97 -1.55 -6.64
N ARG A 154 -6.93 -2.22 -7.30
CA ARG A 154 -7.01 -2.22 -8.78
C ARG A 154 -7.21 -0.82 -9.35
N TRP A 155 -8.11 -0.03 -8.77
CA TRP A 155 -8.34 1.34 -9.22
C TRP A 155 -7.15 2.24 -8.90
N SER A 156 -6.41 1.95 -7.82
CA SER A 156 -5.17 2.66 -7.50
C SER A 156 -4.08 2.39 -8.53
N ILE A 157 -3.93 1.13 -8.97
CA ILE A 157 -3.02 0.74 -10.06
C ILE A 157 -3.41 1.49 -11.33
N THR A 158 -4.67 1.32 -11.79
CA THR A 158 -5.14 1.97 -13.01
C THR A 158 -5.03 3.49 -12.96
N ALA A 159 -5.41 4.13 -11.85
CA ALA A 159 -5.36 5.59 -11.74
C ALA A 159 -3.93 6.13 -11.80
N VAL A 160 -3.00 5.51 -11.07
CA VAL A 160 -1.59 5.92 -11.10
C VAL A 160 -0.99 5.71 -12.49
N ASP A 161 -1.25 4.56 -13.11
CA ASP A 161 -0.74 4.24 -14.44
C ASP A 161 -1.29 5.21 -15.50
N SER A 162 -2.59 5.54 -15.45
CA SER A 162 -3.19 6.54 -16.34
C SER A 162 -2.59 7.93 -16.13
N ILE A 163 -2.45 8.40 -14.89
CA ILE A 163 -1.84 9.69 -14.59
C ILE A 163 -0.42 9.78 -15.15
N ILE A 164 0.40 8.73 -14.94
CA ILE A 164 1.77 8.71 -15.44
C ILE A 164 1.77 8.69 -16.98
N SER A 165 0.94 7.85 -17.60
CA SER A 165 0.87 7.70 -19.05
C SER A 165 0.43 9.00 -19.73
N ASP A 166 -0.60 9.67 -19.21
CA ASP A 166 -1.12 10.94 -19.76
C ASP A 166 -0.11 12.09 -19.69
N GLN A 167 0.89 12.02 -18.80
CA GLN A 167 1.95 13.04 -18.69
C GLN A 167 3.18 12.73 -19.56
N LEU A 168 3.30 11.50 -20.08
CA LEU A 168 4.41 11.07 -20.93
C LEU A 168 4.14 11.25 -22.44
N ILE A 169 2.88 11.51 -22.81
CA ILE A 169 2.42 11.76 -24.19
C ILE A 169 2.36 13.27 -24.44
#